data_AF-A0A857J630-F1
#
_entry.id   AF-A0A857J630-F1
#
_cell.length_a   1.000
_cell.length_b   1.000
_cell.length_c   1.000
_cell.angle_alpha   90.00
_cell.angle_beta   90.00
_cell.angle_gamma   90.00
#
_symmetry.space_group_name_H-M   'P 1'
#
loop_
_entity.id
_entity.type
_entity.pdbx_description
1 polymer ?
#
loop_
_entity_poly.entity_id
_entity_poly.type
_entity_poly.pdbx_seq_one_letter_code
_entity_poly.pdbx_strand_id
1 'polypeptide(L)'
;MKIDDQKIYEDGEDFFELNGNAVMKLSPEAALSVCKIATFRRVSIGRIEGGIFNASGFEARGDCVWDSKVAVIFDSPGENNELAAKFILEEKFVHNAFILTV
;
A
#
# COMPACT_ATOMS: atom_id res chain seq x y z
N MET A 1 4.26 -1.39 18.89
CA MET A 1 5.28 -2.19 18.18
C MET A 1 6.01 -1.28 17.21
N LYS A 2 7.32 -1.41 17.02
CA LYS A 2 8.07 -0.60 16.05
C LYS A 2 8.12 -1.38 14.73
N ILE A 3 7.62 -0.80 13.64
CA ILE A 3 7.76 -1.36 12.29
C ILE A 3 9.26 -1.44 11.97
N ASP A 4 9.67 -2.57 11.40
CA ASP A 4 11.03 -2.76 10.92
C ASP A 4 11.15 -2.15 9.52
N ASP A 5 12.00 -1.13 9.38
CA ASP A 5 12.21 -0.42 8.12
C ASP A 5 13.15 -1.18 7.15
N GLN A 6 13.82 -2.22 7.64
CA GLN A 6 14.68 -3.13 6.88
C GLN A 6 13.95 -4.41 6.45
N LYS A 7 12.63 -4.47 6.63
CA LYS A 7 11.81 -5.63 6.29
C LYS A 7 10.79 -5.28 5.21
N ILE A 8 10.61 -6.20 4.26
CA ILE A 8 9.41 -6.27 3.42
C ILE A 8 8.39 -7.19 4.07
N TYR A 9 7.18 -6.70 4.27
CA TYR A 9 6.06 -7.43 4.86
C TYR A 9 5.26 -8.09 3.74
N GLU A 10 4.96 -9.38 3.91
CA GLU A 10 4.30 -10.20 2.90
C GLU A 10 2.83 -10.49 3.22
N ASP A 11 2.36 -10.05 4.40
CA ASP A 11 0.97 -10.16 4.81
C ASP A 11 0.31 -8.77 4.86
N GLY A 12 -0.90 -8.68 4.30
CA GLY A 12 -1.71 -7.46 4.38
C GLY A 12 -2.40 -7.29 5.73
N GLU A 13 -2.59 -8.34 6.52
CA GLU A 13 -3.15 -8.25 7.88
C GLU A 13 -2.18 -7.54 8.82
N ASP A 14 -0.88 -7.84 8.71
CA ASP A 14 0.22 -7.18 9.45
C ASP A 14 0.11 -5.65 9.36
N PHE A 15 -0.29 -5.10 8.21
CA PHE A 15 -0.47 -3.66 8.03
C PHE A 15 -1.41 -3.05 9.06
N PHE A 16 -2.55 -3.70 9.31
CA PHE A 16 -3.55 -3.19 10.24
C PHE A 16 -3.24 -3.56 11.70
N GLU A 17 -2.68 -4.74 11.94
CA GLU A 17 -2.34 -5.20 13.30
C GLU A 17 -1.15 -4.43 13.89
N LEU A 18 -0.20 -4.05 13.05
CA LEU A 18 1.06 -3.45 13.47
C LEU A 18 1.10 -1.92 13.31
N ASN A 19 -0.02 -1.29 12.94
CA ASN A 19 -0.13 0.14 12.61
C ASN A 19 0.87 0.56 11.51
N GLY A 20 0.85 -0.17 10.39
CA GLY A 20 1.74 0.02 9.25
C GLY A 20 1.46 1.24 8.36
N ASN A 21 0.41 2.02 8.67
CA ASN A 21 -0.01 3.16 7.87
C ASN A 21 1.14 4.11 7.53
N ALA A 22 1.33 4.40 6.25
CA ALA A 22 2.34 5.29 5.69
C ALA A 22 3.82 4.93 5.96
N VAL A 23 4.13 3.79 6.59
CA VAL A 23 5.51 3.45 6.98
C VAL A 23 5.94 2.03 6.63
N MET A 24 5.00 1.10 6.54
CA MET A 24 5.26 -0.32 6.27
C MET A 24 5.55 -0.56 4.79
N LYS A 25 6.64 -1.27 4.51
CA LYS A 25 7.02 -1.68 3.15
C LYS A 25 6.39 -3.04 2.89
N LEU A 26 5.50 -3.10 1.92
CA LEU A 26 4.70 -4.27 1.58
C LEU A 26 5.20 -4.86 0.28
N SER A 27 5.19 -6.19 0.16
CA SER A 27 5.28 -6.84 -1.14
C SER A 27 4.07 -6.45 -2.02
N PRO A 28 4.15 -6.64 -3.35
CA PRO A 28 3.02 -6.34 -4.23
C PRO A 28 1.75 -7.10 -3.81
N GLU A 29 1.89 -8.38 -3.45
CA GLU A 29 0.79 -9.24 -3.00
C GLU A 29 0.20 -8.76 -1.68
N ALA A 30 1.04 -8.34 -0.72
CA ALA A 30 0.59 -7.80 0.55
C ALA A 30 -0.14 -6.46 0.35
N ALA A 31 0.36 -5.58 -0.51
CA ALA A 31 -0.28 -4.30 -0.83
C ALA A 31 -1.66 -4.49 -1.49
N LEU A 32 -1.81 -5.49 -2.38
CA LEU A 32 -3.11 -5.87 -2.93
C LEU A 32 -4.05 -6.44 -1.86
N SER A 33 -3.51 -7.21 -0.91
CA SER A 33 -4.28 -7.70 0.23
C SER A 33 -4.79 -6.55 1.11
N VAL A 34 -3.94 -5.54 1.38
CA VAL A 34 -4.33 -4.34 2.13
C VAL A 34 -5.50 -3.61 1.46
N CYS A 35 -5.50 -3.45 0.13
CA CYS A 35 -6.61 -2.82 -0.58
C CYS A 35 -7.95 -3.55 -0.36
N LYS A 36 -7.92 -4.90 -0.36
CA LYS A 36 -9.12 -5.73 -0.10
C LYS A 36 -9.58 -5.61 1.34
N ILE A 37 -8.66 -5.69 2.31
CA ILE A 37 -8.97 -5.58 3.74
C ILE A 37 -9.50 -4.17 4.06
N ALA A 38 -8.92 -3.13 3.47
CA ALA A 38 -9.37 -1.74 3.62
C ALA A 38 -10.83 -1.58 3.20
N THR A 39 -11.23 -2.19 2.07
CA THR A 39 -12.64 -2.21 1.63
C THR A 39 -13.55 -2.87 2.65
N PHE A 40 -13.16 -4.04 3.18
CA PHE A 40 -13.93 -4.73 4.23
C PHE A 40 -14.05 -3.90 5.51
N ARG A 41 -12.98 -3.19 5.88
CA ARG A 41 -12.92 -2.29 7.05
C ARG A 41 -13.56 -0.92 6.81
N ARG A 42 -14.10 -0.67 5.61
CA ARG A 42 -14.68 0.62 5.18
C ARG A 42 -13.69 1.81 5.29
N VAL A 43 -12.44 1.58 4.93
CA VAL A 43 -11.38 2.61 4.88
C VAL A 43 -10.90 2.78 3.44
N SER A 44 -10.68 4.02 3.01
CA SER A 44 -10.19 4.35 1.67
C SER A 44 -8.66 4.41 1.65
N ILE A 45 -8.03 3.83 0.63
CA ILE A 45 -6.62 4.10 0.35
C ILE A 45 -6.49 5.55 -0.13
N GLY A 46 -5.72 6.36 0.60
CA GLY A 46 -5.46 7.76 0.27
C GLY A 46 -4.27 7.94 -0.67
N ARG A 47 -3.20 7.16 -0.49
CA ARG A 47 -1.96 7.26 -1.28
C ARG A 47 -1.24 5.92 -1.38
N ILE A 48 -0.56 5.69 -2.49
CA ILE A 48 0.37 4.59 -2.69
C ILE A 48 1.70 5.16 -3.19
N GLU A 49 2.78 4.74 -2.55
CA GLU A 49 4.15 5.05 -2.96
C GLU A 49 4.88 3.73 -3.22
N GLY A 50 5.25 3.50 -4.48
CA GLY A 50 6.02 2.34 -4.88
C GLY A 50 7.52 2.61 -4.85
N GLY A 51 8.27 1.51 -4.84
CA GLY A 51 9.72 1.57 -4.77
C GLY A 51 10.40 0.26 -5.13
N ILE A 52 11.72 0.29 -5.00
CA ILE A 52 12.58 -0.89 -5.10
C ILE A 52 13.13 -1.19 -3.71
N PHE A 53 12.75 -2.33 -3.16
CA PHE A 53 13.35 -2.88 -1.96
C PHE A 53 14.44 -3.89 -2.36
N ASN A 54 15.66 -3.66 -1.87
CA ASN A 54 16.80 -4.55 -2.09
C ASN A 54 17.69 -4.62 -0.84
N ALA A 55 18.89 -5.21 -0.95
CA ALA A 55 19.82 -5.35 0.17
C ALA A 55 20.28 -4.01 0.80
N SER A 56 20.11 -2.89 0.09
CA SER A 56 20.41 -1.53 0.57
C SER A 56 19.20 -0.86 1.24
N GLY A 57 18.06 -1.55 1.33
CA GLY A 57 16.79 -1.03 1.87
C GLY A 57 15.81 -0.60 0.77
N PHE A 58 14.90 0.29 1.15
CA PHE A 58 13.84 0.81 0.29
C PHE A 58 14.28 2.08 -0.45
N GLU A 59 14.21 2.05 -1.78
CA GLU A 59 14.36 3.21 -2.65
C GLU A 59 12.98 3.65 -3.17
N ALA A 60 12.53 4.83 -2.74
CA ALA A 60 11.28 5.41 -3.22
C ALA A 60 11.39 5.84 -4.69
N ARG A 61 10.36 5.56 -5.48
CA ARG A 61 10.33 5.81 -6.92
C ARG A 61 9.24 6.84 -7.24
N GLY A 62 9.66 8.06 -7.58
CA GLY A 62 8.72 9.18 -7.81
C GLY A 62 7.83 9.02 -9.04
N ASP A 63 8.18 8.10 -9.93
CA ASP A 63 7.39 7.62 -11.06
C ASP A 63 6.33 6.58 -10.65
N CYS A 64 6.35 6.09 -9.40
CA CYS A 64 5.43 5.11 -8.86
C CYS A 64 4.61 5.70 -7.71
N VAL A 65 3.84 6.75 -7.98
CA VAL A 65 2.96 7.38 -6.98
C VAL A 65 1.53 7.43 -7.48
N TRP A 66 0.61 7.02 -6.61
CA TRP A 66 -0.82 7.17 -6.81
C TRP A 66 -1.43 7.92 -5.64
N ASP A 67 -2.25 8.92 -5.94
CA ASP A 67 -3.03 9.66 -4.96
C ASP A 67 -4.52 9.45 -5.26
N SER A 68 -5.30 9.20 -4.21
CA SER A 68 -6.74 9.12 -4.32
C SER A 68 -7.32 10.46 -4.78
N LYS A 69 -8.30 10.40 -5.67
CA LYS A 69 -9.11 11.55 -6.07
C LYS A 69 -10.35 11.73 -5.18
N VAL A 70 -10.59 10.79 -4.27
CA VAL A 70 -11.73 10.77 -3.37
C VAL A 70 -11.28 11.33 -2.03
N ALA A 71 -12.02 12.28 -1.46
CA ALA A 71 -11.78 12.65 -0.07
C ALA A 71 -12.01 11.40 0.78
N VAL A 72 -11.05 11.03 1.63
CA VAL A 72 -10.97 9.77 2.42
C VAL A 72 -12.23 9.49 3.28
N ILE A 73 -13.19 10.42 3.30
CA ILE A 73 -14.37 10.52 4.16
C ILE A 73 -15.68 10.04 3.48
N PHE A 74 -15.68 9.58 2.21
CA PHE A 74 -16.92 9.17 1.54
C PHE A 74 -17.33 7.70 1.75
N ASP A 75 -18.64 7.47 1.78
CA ASP A 75 -19.36 6.24 2.19
C ASP A 75 -19.12 4.96 1.34
N SER A 76 -18.30 5.01 0.28
CA SER A 76 -18.02 3.84 -0.58
C SER A 76 -16.53 3.72 -0.95
N PRO A 77 -15.70 3.10 -0.08
CA PRO A 77 -14.28 2.89 -0.36
C PRO A 77 -13.99 1.86 -1.46
N GLY A 78 -15.00 1.07 -1.89
CA GLY A 78 -14.82 -0.03 -2.82
C GLY A 78 -14.18 0.38 -4.15
N GLU A 79 -14.80 1.33 -4.86
CA GLU A 79 -14.29 1.79 -6.17
C GLU A 79 -12.90 2.44 -6.05
N ASN A 80 -12.68 3.22 -4.99
CA ASN A 80 -11.38 3.83 -4.72
C ASN A 80 -10.29 2.78 -4.53
N ASN A 81 -10.57 1.77 -3.71
CA ASN A 81 -9.62 0.72 -3.38
C ASN A 81 -9.39 -0.24 -4.55
N GLU A 82 -10.37 -0.41 -5.44
CA GLU A 82 -10.21 -1.12 -6.71
C GLU A 82 -9.25 -0.39 -7.65
N LEU A 83 -9.36 0.94 -7.76
CA LEU A 83 -8.42 1.76 -8.53
C LEU A 83 -7.01 1.71 -7.93
N ALA A 84 -6.91 1.77 -6.61
CA ALA A 84 -5.66 1.63 -5.87
C ALA A 84 -5.00 0.25 -6.14
N ALA A 85 -5.77 -0.83 -6.07
CA ALA A 85 -5.30 -2.18 -6.39
C ALA A 85 -4.88 -2.33 -7.86
N LYS A 86 -5.63 -1.71 -8.78
CA LYS A 86 -5.28 -1.70 -10.21
C LYS A 86 -3.92 -1.03 -10.46
N PHE A 87 -3.67 0.11 -9.82
CA PHE A 87 -2.38 0.79 -9.90
C PHE A 87 -1.23 -0.14 -9.46
N ILE A 88 -1.36 -0.84 -8.32
CA ILE A 88 -0.35 -1.81 -7.86
C ILE A 88 -0.15 -2.94 -8.88
N LEU A 89 -1.23 -3.45 -9.49
CA LEU A 89 -1.15 -4.50 -10.51
C LEU A 89 -0.38 -4.07 -11.77
N GLU A 90 -0.48 -2.81 -12.16
CA GLU A 90 0.22 -2.24 -13.31
C GLU A 90 1.70 -1.97 -12.97
N GLU A 91 1.98 -1.50 -11.76
CA GLU A 91 3.33 -1.09 -11.34
C GLU A 91 4.21 -2.24 -10.84
N LYS A 92 3.63 -3.36 -10.40
CA LYS A 92 4.38 -4.48 -9.79
C LYS A 92 5.43 -5.15 -10.69
N PHE A 93 5.39 -4.87 -12.00
CA PHE A 93 6.37 -5.42 -12.95
C PHE A 93 7.70 -4.66 -12.91
N VAL A 94 7.71 -3.43 -12.40
CA VAL A 94 8.89 -2.56 -12.29
C VAL A 94 9.25 -2.30 -10.83
N HIS A 95 8.25 -2.29 -9.95
CA HIS A 95 8.37 -1.97 -8.54
C HIS A 95 8.03 -3.20 -7.68
N ASN A 96 8.86 -3.50 -6.69
CA ASN A 96 8.70 -4.71 -5.86
C ASN A 96 8.30 -4.41 -4.41
N ALA A 97 8.08 -3.13 -4.06
CA ALA A 97 7.64 -2.74 -2.74
C ALA A 97 6.71 -1.53 -2.78
N PHE A 98 5.75 -1.48 -1.87
CA PHE A 98 4.75 -0.42 -1.79
C PHE A 98 4.54 0.03 -0.35
N ILE A 99 4.27 1.32 -0.16
CA ILE A 99 3.83 1.93 1.10
C ILE A 99 2.45 2.52 0.85
N LEU A 100 1.48 2.17 1.71
CA LEU A 100 0.10 2.61 1.59
C LEU A 100 -0.24 3.59 2.72
N THR A 101 -0.97 4.65 2.37
CA THR A 101 -1.65 5.53 3.32
C THR A 101 -3.15 5.26 3.28
N VAL A 102 -3.74 5.00 4.44
CA VAL A 102 -5.19 4.79 4.66
C VAL A 102 -5.75 5.81 5.64
#